data_AF-A0A0G0CCJ1-F1
#
_entry.id   AF-A0A0G0CCJ1-F1
#
_cell.length_a   1.000
_cell.length_b   1.000
_cell.length_c   1.000
_cell.angle_alpha   90.00
_cell.angle_beta   90.00
_cell.angle_gamma   90.00
#
_symmetry.space_group_name_H-M   'P 1'
#
loop_
_entity.id
_entity.type
_entity.pdbx_description
1 polymer ?
#
loop_
_entity_poly.entity_id
_entity_poly.type
_entity_poly.pdbx_seq_one_letter_code
_entity_poly.pdbx_strand_id
1 'polypeptide(L)'
;MKKLTIIALSVSLIFLSGCVNQTTHKPIEPKTKAYYDSFREKCDKDGCCLSSVKNAEKENSLIFESNNGGMNIENECPDGYQLDMNKCITSYIWCIKK
;
A
#
# COMPACT_ATOMS: atom_id res chain seq x y z
N MET A 1 -5.54 22.64 67.84
CA MET A 1 -4.66 23.01 66.71
C MET A 1 -4.91 22.02 65.58
N LYS A 2 -5.20 22.53 64.39
CA LYS A 2 -5.94 21.85 63.31
C LYS A 2 -5.07 20.81 62.59
N LYS A 3 -5.61 19.61 62.38
CA LYS A 3 -5.07 18.57 61.50
C LYS A 3 -5.00 19.12 60.07
N LEU A 4 -3.82 19.12 59.46
CA LEU A 4 -3.64 19.37 58.03
C LEU A 4 -4.08 18.11 57.27
N THR A 5 -5.23 18.18 56.61
CA THR A 5 -5.66 17.15 55.65
C THR A 5 -5.25 17.61 54.26
N ILE A 6 -4.20 17.00 53.72
CA ILE A 6 -3.79 17.20 52.33
C ILE A 6 -4.75 16.39 51.45
N ILE A 7 -5.64 17.08 50.74
CA ILE A 7 -6.53 16.49 49.75
C ILE A 7 -5.71 16.34 48.46
N ALA A 8 -5.20 15.13 48.21
CA ALA A 8 -4.62 14.76 46.94
C ALA A 8 -5.74 14.69 45.89
N LEU A 9 -5.90 15.76 45.10
CA LEU A 9 -6.75 15.76 43.92
C LEU A 9 -6.08 14.87 42.86
N SER A 10 -6.50 13.60 42.80
CA SER A 10 -6.18 12.70 41.71
C SER A 10 -6.87 13.20 40.45
N VAL A 11 -6.16 14.05 39.70
CA VAL A 11 -6.50 14.37 38.31
C VAL A 11 -6.26 13.09 37.51
N SER A 12 -7.34 12.32 37.32
CA SER A 12 -7.37 11.24 36.35
C SER A 12 -7.13 11.86 34.98
N LEU A 13 -5.89 11.82 34.50
CA LEU A 13 -5.58 11.93 33.08
C LEU A 13 -6.31 10.76 32.41
N ILE A 14 -7.46 11.08 31.82
CA ILE A 14 -8.11 10.22 30.85
C ILE A 14 -7.15 10.19 29.67
N PHE A 15 -6.28 9.18 29.65
CA PHE A 15 -5.58 8.78 28.44
C PHE A 15 -6.69 8.41 27.45
N LEU A 16 -7.03 9.37 26.59
CA LEU A 16 -7.67 9.08 25.33
C LEU A 16 -6.72 8.12 24.62
N SER A 17 -7.00 6.83 24.77
CA SER A 17 -6.53 5.76 23.91
C SER A 17 -7.05 6.05 22.51
N GLY A 18 -6.52 7.09 21.87
CA GLY A 18 -6.55 7.22 20.44
C GLY A 18 -5.81 6.01 19.94
N CYS A 19 -6.55 5.03 19.43
CA CYS A 19 -6.01 4.05 18.52
C CYS A 19 -5.37 4.85 17.39
N VAL A 20 -4.06 5.09 17.48
CA VAL A 20 -3.25 5.38 16.31
C VAL A 20 -3.39 4.12 15.48
N ASN A 21 -4.34 4.17 14.55
CA ASN A 21 -4.45 3.21 13.47
C ASN A 21 -3.32 3.58 12.52
N GLN A 22 -2.09 3.27 12.93
CA GLN A 22 -0.93 3.32 12.06
C GLN A 22 -1.15 2.19 11.05
N THR A 23 -1.84 2.51 9.96
CA THR A 23 -1.65 1.81 8.69
C THR A 23 -0.17 1.93 8.39
N THR A 24 0.59 0.92 8.83
CA THR A 24 2.01 0.81 8.55
C THR A 24 2.14 0.50 7.06
N HIS A 25 2.11 1.53 6.23
CA HIS A 25 2.52 1.43 4.83
C HIS A 25 3.98 0.98 4.83
N LYS A 26 4.18 -0.31 4.58
CA LYS A 26 5.50 -0.92 4.50
C LYS A 26 6.33 -0.11 3.49
N PRO A 27 7.57 0.29 3.80
CA PRO A 27 8.42 1.00 2.85
C PRO A 27 8.48 0.22 1.54
N ILE A 28 8.17 0.88 0.43
CA ILE A 28 8.18 0.26 -0.88
C ILE A 28 9.64 0.11 -1.29
N GLU A 29 10.16 -1.11 -1.17
CA GLU A 29 11.52 -1.41 -1.60
C GLU A 29 11.68 -1.23 -3.11
N PRO A 30 12.86 -0.76 -3.58
CA PRO A 30 13.16 -0.64 -4.99
C PRO A 30 12.99 -1.99 -5.69
N LYS A 31 12.29 -2.00 -6.82
CA LYS A 31 11.99 -3.23 -7.53
C LYS A 31 13.20 -3.73 -8.31
N THR A 32 13.49 -5.00 -8.15
CA THR A 32 14.57 -5.67 -8.87
C THR A 32 14.09 -6.15 -10.23
N LYS A 33 15.01 -6.43 -11.15
CA LYS A 33 14.67 -7.07 -12.43
C LYS A 33 13.89 -8.39 -12.22
N ALA A 34 14.28 -9.17 -11.20
CA ALA A 34 13.64 -10.43 -10.85
C ALA A 34 12.15 -10.27 -10.47
N TYR A 35 11.79 -9.15 -9.83
CA TYR A 35 10.39 -8.82 -9.54
C TYR A 35 9.56 -8.78 -10.84
N TYR A 36 10.01 -8.03 -11.85
CA TYR A 36 9.30 -7.93 -13.14
C TYR A 36 9.38 -9.22 -13.96
N ASP A 37 10.50 -9.96 -13.89
CA ASP A 37 10.64 -11.26 -14.57
C ASP A 37 9.56 -12.26 -14.13
N SER A 38 9.20 -12.27 -12.83
CA SER A 38 8.15 -13.16 -12.33
C SER A 38 6.76 -12.90 -12.95
N PHE A 39 6.46 -11.64 -13.32
CA PHE A 39 5.22 -11.31 -14.03
C PHE A 39 5.32 -11.61 -15.52
N ARG A 40 6.50 -11.45 -16.14
CA ARG A 40 6.73 -11.85 -17.54
C ARG A 40 6.50 -13.35 -17.75
N GLU A 41 6.90 -14.19 -16.78
CA GLU A 41 6.65 -15.63 -16.82
C GLU A 41 5.15 -15.95 -16.76
N LYS A 42 4.39 -15.20 -15.96
CA LYS A 42 2.93 -15.34 -15.85
C LYS A 42 2.16 -14.86 -17.08
N CYS A 43 2.77 -14.04 -17.95
CA CYS A 43 2.13 -13.53 -19.16
C CYS A 43 1.85 -14.61 -20.21
N ASP A 44 2.45 -15.81 -20.13
CA ASP A 44 2.31 -16.89 -21.14
C ASP A 44 2.34 -16.41 -22.60
N LYS A 45 3.29 -15.50 -22.91
CA LYS A 45 3.48 -14.87 -24.24
C LYS A 45 2.36 -13.93 -24.71
N ASP A 46 1.42 -13.53 -23.85
CA ASP A 46 0.49 -12.45 -24.16
C ASP A 46 1.25 -11.14 -24.40
N GLY A 47 1.17 -10.62 -25.63
CA GLY A 47 1.93 -9.44 -26.05
C GLY A 47 1.53 -8.17 -25.29
N CYS A 48 0.27 -8.06 -24.87
CA CYS A 48 -0.26 -6.92 -24.13
C CYS A 48 0.27 -6.92 -22.68
N CYS A 49 0.28 -8.09 -22.05
CA CYS A 49 0.86 -8.34 -20.74
C CYS A 49 2.35 -8.03 -20.74
N LEU A 50 3.11 -8.61 -21.67
CA LEU A 50 4.56 -8.41 -21.77
C LEU A 50 4.91 -6.93 -21.98
N SER A 51 4.15 -6.22 -22.82
CA SER A 51 4.32 -4.78 -23.02
C SER A 51 4.03 -3.97 -21.75
N SER A 52 2.96 -4.32 -21.03
CA SER A 52 2.58 -3.68 -19.76
C SER A 52 3.64 -3.87 -18.68
N VAL A 53 4.17 -5.09 -18.51
CA VAL A 53 5.26 -5.38 -17.57
C VAL A 53 6.55 -4.67 -17.96
N LYS A 54 6.88 -4.61 -19.26
CA LYS A 54 8.05 -3.88 -19.76
C LYS A 54 7.95 -2.38 -19.49
N ASN A 55 6.77 -1.79 -19.62
CA ASN A 55 6.56 -0.38 -19.30
C ASN A 55 6.63 -0.14 -17.79
N ALA A 56 6.04 -1.03 -16.99
CA ALA A 56 6.13 -0.97 -15.53
C ALA A 56 7.58 -1.02 -15.04
N GLU A 57 8.44 -1.86 -15.64
CA GLU A 57 9.87 -1.92 -15.31
C GLU A 57 10.60 -0.61 -15.62
N LYS A 58 10.31 0.02 -16.77
CA LYS A 58 10.90 1.31 -17.15
C LYS A 58 10.48 2.45 -16.21
N GLU A 59 9.23 2.43 -15.78
CA GLU A 59 8.61 3.44 -14.91
C GLU A 59 8.81 3.14 -13.42
N ASN A 60 9.45 2.01 -13.10
CA ASN A 60 9.59 1.47 -11.75
C ASN A 60 8.25 1.39 -10.99
N SER A 61 7.21 0.92 -11.70
CA SER A 61 5.84 0.81 -11.22
C SER A 61 5.62 -0.45 -10.37
N LEU A 62 4.62 -0.41 -9.50
CA LEU A 62 4.22 -1.56 -8.69
C LEU A 62 3.12 -2.35 -9.40
N ILE A 63 3.22 -3.66 -9.33
CA ILE A 63 2.26 -4.62 -9.87
C ILE A 63 1.80 -5.51 -8.71
N PHE A 64 0.49 -5.57 -8.48
CA PHE A 64 -0.12 -6.44 -7.47
C PHE A 64 -1.14 -7.36 -8.13
N GLU A 65 -1.26 -8.59 -7.65
CA GLU A 65 -2.34 -9.48 -8.08
C GLU A 65 -3.65 -9.04 -7.43
N SER A 66 -4.68 -8.86 -8.27
CA SER A 66 -6.04 -8.58 -7.80
C SER A 66 -6.63 -9.88 -7.27
N ASN A 67 -6.64 -10.03 -5.93
CA ASN A 67 -7.06 -11.27 -5.27
C ASN A 67 -8.58 -11.56 -5.35
N ASN A 68 -9.39 -10.74 -6.04
CA ASN A 68 -10.85 -10.88 -6.03
C ASN A 68 -11.57 -10.48 -7.33
N GLY A 69 -10.92 -10.52 -8.51
CA GLY A 69 -11.61 -10.36 -9.80
C GLY A 69 -12.53 -9.14 -9.92
N GLY A 70 -12.30 -8.09 -9.12
CA GLY A 70 -13.28 -7.06 -8.84
C GLY A 70 -12.73 -5.95 -7.96
N MET A 71 -12.84 -4.73 -8.48
CA MET A 71 -12.55 -3.43 -7.89
C MET A 71 -12.98 -3.31 -6.41
N ASN A 72 -12.02 -3.31 -5.49
CA ASN A 72 -12.15 -2.56 -4.23
C ASN A 72 -11.03 -1.51 -4.23
N ILE A 73 -11.28 -0.43 -4.97
CA ILE A 73 -10.30 0.57 -5.45
C ILE A 73 -9.82 1.54 -4.36
N GLU A 74 -10.38 1.49 -3.15
CA GLU A 74 -10.11 2.54 -2.16
C GLU A 74 -8.71 2.48 -1.51
N ASN A 75 -7.90 1.43 -1.70
CA ASN A 75 -6.59 1.31 -1.03
C ASN A 75 -5.47 0.57 -1.81
N GLU A 76 -5.55 0.44 -3.13
CA GLU A 76 -4.69 -0.51 -3.86
C GLU A 76 -3.26 -0.02 -4.12
N CYS A 77 -3.05 1.29 -4.30
CA CYS A 77 -1.72 1.85 -4.48
C CYS A 77 -1.26 2.56 -3.21
N PRO A 78 -0.01 2.35 -2.77
CA PRO A 78 0.52 3.04 -1.60
C PRO A 78 0.70 4.54 -1.89
N ASP A 79 0.85 5.33 -0.82
CA ASP A 79 1.05 6.78 -0.91
C ASP A 79 2.16 7.16 -1.90
N GLY A 80 1.89 8.18 -2.71
CA GLY A 80 2.78 8.63 -3.78
C GLY A 80 2.70 7.80 -5.06
N TYR A 81 1.80 6.82 -5.12
CA TYR A 81 1.48 6.09 -6.35
C TYR A 81 0.01 6.29 -6.75
N GLN A 82 -0.27 6.17 -8.04
CA GLN A 82 -1.59 6.25 -8.62
C GLN A 82 -1.87 5.00 -9.45
N LEU A 83 -3.12 4.54 -9.43
CA LEU A 83 -3.58 3.45 -10.27
C LEU A 83 -3.50 3.84 -11.76
N ASP A 84 -2.81 3.02 -12.56
CA ASP A 84 -2.76 3.09 -14.02
C ASP A 84 -3.74 2.09 -14.62
N MET A 85 -4.88 2.61 -15.06
CA MET A 85 -5.93 1.84 -15.72
C MET A 85 -5.62 1.51 -17.20
N ASN A 86 -4.50 1.99 -17.76
CA ASN A 86 -4.16 1.81 -19.18
C ASN A 86 -3.34 0.54 -19.46
N LYS A 87 -3.28 -0.41 -18.52
CA LYS A 87 -2.53 -1.66 -18.66
C LYS A 87 -3.46 -2.82 -19.00
N CYS A 88 -2.95 -3.78 -19.76
CA CYS A 88 -3.79 -4.75 -20.47
C CYS A 88 -4.42 -5.87 -19.62
N ILE A 89 -4.25 -5.87 -18.30
CA ILE A 89 -4.66 -7.00 -17.47
C ILE A 89 -5.41 -6.52 -16.24
N THR A 90 -6.69 -6.88 -16.18
CA THR A 90 -7.62 -6.54 -15.10
C THR A 90 -7.39 -7.36 -13.83
N SER A 91 -6.70 -8.50 -13.93
CA SER A 91 -6.30 -9.31 -12.77
C SER A 91 -5.05 -8.76 -12.06
N TYR A 92 -4.44 -7.68 -12.56
CA TYR A 92 -3.35 -6.99 -11.89
C TYR A 92 -3.69 -5.52 -11.66
N ILE A 93 -3.22 -5.01 -10.54
CA ILE A 93 -3.27 -3.61 -10.15
C ILE A 93 -1.92 -3.01 -10.51
N TRP A 94 -1.95 -1.91 -11.25
CA TRP A 94 -0.75 -1.24 -11.75
C TRP A 94 -0.63 0.12 -11.09
N CYS A 95 0.42 0.35 -10.32
CA CYS A 95 0.63 1.58 -9.59
C CYS A 95 1.85 2.32 -10.14
N ILE A 96 1.61 3.48 -10.74
CA ILE A 96 2.65 4.39 -11.25
C ILE A 96 2.97 5.44 -10.20
N LYS A 97 4.22 5.91 -10.14
CA LYS A 97 4.63 6.95 -9.20
C LYS A 97 4.09 8.32 -9.67
N LYS A 98 3.48 9.10 -8.76
CA LYS A 98 3.07 10.49 -9.01
C LYS A 98 4.24 11.46 -8.93
#